data_AF-X1R739-F1
#
_entry.id   AF-X1R739-F1
#
_cell.length_a   1.000
_cell.length_b   1.000
_cell.length_c   1.000
_cell.angle_alpha   90.00
_cell.angle_beta   90.00
_cell.angle_gamma   90.00
#
_symmetry.space_group_name_H-M   'P 1'
#
loop_
_entity.id
_entity.type
_entity.pdbx_description
1 polymer ?
#
loop_
_entity_poly.entity_id
_entity_poly.type
_entity_poly.pdbx_seq_one_letter_code
_entity_poly.pdbx_strand_id
1 'polypeptide(L)'
;TQPVDHDWTQIYLYIATRTYSRWGKNEVPGDIAVESISDDQMRDLNRLKAWLYRQRVQARLDKDRAERRQKKEAAEVERTAAQPSLFDF
;
A
#
# COMPACT_ATOMS: atom_id res chain seq x y z
N THR A 1 12.82 -21.64 -2.38
CA THR A 1 11.62 -20.78 -2.48
C THR A 1 10.61 -21.54 -3.30
N GLN A 2 9.39 -21.75 -2.77
CA GLN A 2 8.35 -22.40 -3.56
C GLN A 2 7.97 -21.50 -4.74
N PRO A 3 7.69 -22.06 -5.93
CA PRO A 3 7.22 -21.27 -7.05
C PRO A 3 5.95 -20.53 -6.66
N VAL A 4 5.76 -19.33 -7.23
CA VAL A 4 4.51 -18.58 -7.06
C VAL A 4 3.37 -19.48 -7.52
N ASP A 5 2.33 -19.54 -6.70
CA ASP A 5 1.16 -20.35 -6.96
C ASP A 5 0.56 -20.04 -8.34
N HIS A 6 0.03 -21.06 -8.99
CA HIS A 6 -0.41 -20.98 -10.39
C HIS A 6 -1.49 -19.91 -10.57
N ASP A 7 -2.42 -19.81 -9.62
CA ASP A 7 -3.52 -18.85 -9.68
C ASP A 7 -3.03 -17.41 -9.60
N TRP A 8 -2.06 -17.13 -8.73
CA TRP A 8 -1.43 -15.80 -8.65
C TRP A 8 -0.64 -15.45 -9.90
N THR A 9 -0.02 -16.44 -10.55
CA THR A 9 0.68 -16.25 -11.82
C THR A 9 -0.31 -15.88 -12.93
N GLN A 10 -1.46 -16.55 -13.02
CA GLN A 10 -2.52 -16.22 -13.97
C GLN A 10 -3.08 -14.81 -13.74
N ILE A 11 -3.36 -14.45 -12.48
CA ILE A 11 -3.81 -13.10 -12.11
C ILE A 11 -2.77 -12.05 -12.53
N TYR A 12 -1.49 -12.32 -12.32
CA TYR A 12 -0.40 -11.42 -12.71
C TYR A 12 -0.35 -11.19 -14.22
N LEU A 13 -0.35 -12.26 -15.02
CA LEU A 13 -0.31 -12.17 -16.48
C LEU A 13 -1.55 -11.46 -17.02
N TYR A 14 -2.73 -11.72 -16.45
CA TYR A 14 -3.96 -11.02 -16.80
C TYR A 14 -3.86 -9.51 -16.60
N ILE A 15 -3.35 -9.07 -15.45
CA ILE A 15 -3.14 -7.64 -15.17
C ILE A 15 -2.12 -7.06 -16.14
N ALA A 16 -1.00 -7.75 -16.37
CA ALA A 16 0.04 -7.31 -17.28
C ALA A 16 -0.53 -7.09 -18.69
N THR A 17 -1.18 -8.11 -19.27
CA THR A 17 -1.88 -8.00 -20.56
C THR A 17 -2.82 -6.80 -20.59
N ARG A 18 -3.69 -6.65 -19.59
CA ARG A 18 -4.64 -5.52 -19.55
C ARG A 18 -3.94 -4.16 -19.49
N THR A 19 -2.85 -4.04 -18.74
CA THR A 19 -2.11 -2.78 -18.61
C THR A 19 -1.32 -2.40 -19.85
N TYR A 20 -0.67 -3.38 -20.48
CA TYR A 20 0.10 -3.17 -21.71
C TYR A 20 -0.81 -2.80 -22.87
N SER A 21 -1.93 -3.51 -23.04
CA SER A 21 -2.96 -3.18 -24.04
C SER A 21 -3.53 -1.78 -23.84
N ARG A 22 -3.70 -1.32 -22.59
CA ARG A 22 -4.18 0.03 -22.29
C ARG A 22 -3.17 1.12 -22.67
N TRP A 23 -1.87 0.84 -22.56
CA TRP A 23 -0.81 1.84 -22.77
C TRP A 23 -0.32 1.89 -24.22
N GLY A 24 -0.71 0.93 -25.07
CA GLY A 24 -0.50 0.96 -26.52
C GLY A 24 0.97 0.96 -26.97
N LYS A 25 1.90 0.67 -26.06
CA LYS A 25 3.34 0.74 -26.35
C LYS A 25 3.97 -0.58 -26.76
N ASN A 26 3.35 -1.72 -26.42
CA ASN A 26 3.76 -3.08 -26.80
C ASN A 26 2.59 -4.04 -26.54
N GLU A 27 2.38 -4.99 -27.46
CA GLU A 27 1.47 -6.12 -27.23
C GLU A 27 2.19 -7.20 -26.41
N VAL A 28 1.46 -7.82 -25.47
CA VAL A 28 1.99 -8.98 -24.75
C VAL A 28 2.02 -10.16 -25.74
N PRO A 29 3.13 -10.91 -25.85
CA PRO A 29 3.21 -12.08 -26.72
C PRO A 29 2.05 -13.05 -26.45
N GLY A 30 1.40 -13.52 -27.52
CA GLY A 30 0.16 -14.29 -27.43
C GLY A 30 0.30 -15.63 -26.69
N ASP A 31 1.51 -16.16 -26.58
CA ASP A 31 1.86 -17.38 -25.82
C ASP A 31 1.78 -17.19 -24.30
N ILE A 32 1.88 -15.96 -23.81
CA ILE A 32 1.78 -15.63 -22.37
C ILE A 32 0.62 -14.68 -22.05
N ALA A 33 -0.09 -14.20 -23.07
CA ALA A 33 -1.20 -13.29 -22.89
C ALA A 33 -2.39 -14.01 -22.25
N VAL A 34 -2.89 -13.46 -21.14
CA VAL A 34 -4.07 -13.97 -20.45
C VAL A 34 -5.18 -12.93 -20.58
N GLU A 35 -6.19 -13.25 -21.38
CA GLU A 35 -7.33 -12.35 -21.66
C GLU A 35 -8.47 -12.48 -20.64
N SER A 36 -8.55 -13.63 -19.96
CA SER A 36 -9.56 -13.91 -18.95
C SER A 36 -8.99 -14.75 -17.80
N ILE A 37 -9.60 -14.61 -16.63
CA ILE A 37 -9.30 -15.38 -15.42
C ILE A 37 -10.61 -15.95 -14.87
N SER A 38 -10.52 -16.99 -14.04
CA SER A 38 -11.71 -17.59 -13.42
C SER A 38 -12.39 -16.63 -12.43
N ASP A 39 -13.65 -16.91 -12.09
CA ASP A 39 -14.38 -16.12 -11.08
C ASP A 39 -13.72 -16.15 -9.70
N ASP A 40 -13.07 -17.26 -9.35
CA ASP A 40 -12.32 -17.39 -8.09
C ASP A 40 -11.04 -16.56 -8.12
N GLN A 41 -10.27 -16.62 -9.22
CA GLN A 41 -9.10 -15.76 -9.42
C GLN A 41 -9.50 -14.27 -9.41
N MET A 42 -10.64 -13.91 -10.00
CA MET A 42 -11.18 -12.55 -9.95
C MET A 42 -11.57 -12.15 -8.53
N ARG A 43 -12.14 -13.06 -7.74
CA ARG A 43 -12.45 -12.84 -6.32
C ARG A 43 -11.20 -12.57 -5.50
N ASP A 44 -10.13 -13.34 -5.71
CA ASP A 44 -8.85 -13.15 -5.04
C ASP A 44 -8.17 -11.84 -5.44
N LEU A 45 -8.22 -11.49 -6.73
CA LEU A 45 -7.77 -10.19 -7.21
C LEU A 45 -8.52 -9.04 -6.53
N ASN A 46 -9.84 -9.14 -6.39
CA ASN A 46 -10.64 -8.12 -5.72
C ASN A 46 -10.33 -8.04 -4.22
N ARG A 47 -10.09 -9.18 -3.57
CA ARG A 47 -9.64 -9.23 -2.17
C ARG A 47 -8.29 -8.54 -2.00
N LEU A 48 -7.34 -8.80 -2.90
CA LEU A 48 -6.03 -8.15 -2.89
C LEU A 48 -6.15 -6.63 -3.08
N LYS A 49 -6.97 -6.16 -4.04
CA LYS A 49 -7.22 -4.73 -4.26
C LYS A 49 -7.80 -4.06 -3.01
N ALA A 50 -8.79 -4.69 -2.38
CA ALA A 50 -9.40 -4.18 -1.15
C ALA A 50 -8.38 -4.10 -0.01
N TRP A 51 -7.55 -5.14 0.15
CA TRP A 51 -6.49 -5.17 1.15
C TRP A 51 -5.46 -4.05 0.92
N LEU A 52 -4.98 -3.87 -0.32
CA LEU A 52 -4.04 -2.81 -0.69
C LEU A 52 -4.61 -1.41 -0.40
N TYR A 53 -5.88 -1.19 -0.72
CA TYR A 53 -6.56 0.07 -0.42
C TYR A 53 -6.59 0.34 1.10
N ARG A 54 -7.00 -0.65 1.89
CA ARG A 54 -7.03 -0.56 3.35
C ARG A 54 -5.64 -0.29 3.93
N GLN A 55 -4.60 -0.99 3.44
CA GLN A 55 -3.23 -0.78 3.90
C GLN A 55 -2.74 0.64 3.62
N ARG A 56 -3.03 1.20 2.43
CA ARG A 56 -2.67 2.59 2.10
C ARG A 56 -3.35 3.60 3.02
N VAL A 57 -4.63 3.39 3.31
CA VAL A 57 -5.37 4.25 4.25
C VAL A 57 -4.78 4.15 5.65
N GLN A 58 -4.49 2.93 6.12
CA GLN A 58 -3.92 2.69 7.43
C GLN A 58 -2.54 3.35 7.59
N ALA A 59 -1.65 3.16 6.61
CA ALA A 59 -0.33 3.77 6.60
C ALA A 59 -0.39 5.31 6.68
N ARG A 60 -1.34 5.93 5.97
CA ARG A 60 -1.57 7.38 6.06
C ARG A 60 -2.03 7.81 7.46
N LEU A 61 -3.03 7.12 8.03
CA LEU A 61 -3.53 7.44 9.36
C LEU A 61 -2.47 7.28 10.44
N ASP A 62 -1.63 6.24 10.34
CA ASP A 62 -0.56 6.00 11.30
C ASP A 62 0.55 7.03 11.19
N LYS A 63 0.88 7.47 9.97
CA LYS A 63 1.78 8.61 9.75
C LYS A 63 1.24 9.89 10.40
N ASP A 64 -0.02 10.24 10.14
CA ASP A 64 -0.65 11.45 10.71
C ASP A 64 -0.69 11.40 12.25
N ARG A 65 -0.90 10.21 12.83
CA ARG A 65 -0.88 10.00 14.28
C ARG A 65 0.53 10.16 14.83
N ALA A 66 1.55 9.61 14.17
CA ALA A 66 2.94 9.73 14.58
C ALA A 66 3.40 11.19 14.55
N GLU A 67 3.10 11.91 13.48
CA GLU A 67 3.42 13.34 13.37
C GLU A 67 2.75 14.17 14.47
N ARG A 68 1.49 13.88 14.82
CA ARG A 68 0.80 14.55 15.93
C ARG A 68 1.41 14.26 17.29
N ARG A 69 1.93 13.05 17.53
CA ARG A 69 2.64 12.74 18.79
C ARG A 69 3.95 13.51 18.88
N GLN A 70 4.75 13.48 17.81
CA GLN A 70 6.01 14.22 17.74
C GLN A 70 5.81 15.73 17.98
N LYS A 71 4.77 16.33 17.38
CA LYS A 71 4.45 17.75 17.61
C LYS A 71 4.10 18.05 19.07
N LYS A 72 3.35 17.15 19.73
CA LYS A 72 3.00 17.31 21.14
C LYS A 72 4.23 17.18 22.04
N GLU A 73 5.07 16.17 21.79
CA GLU A 73 6.31 15.95 22.53
C GLU A 73 7.27 17.14 22.35
N ALA A 74 7.45 17.64 21.12
CA ALA A 74 8.27 18.82 20.86
C ALA A 74 7.73 20.07 21.58
N ALA A 75 6.41 20.30 21.55
CA ALA A 75 5.81 21.42 22.26
C ALA A 75 5.91 21.30 23.78
N GLU A 76 5.88 20.08 24.32
CA GLU A 76 6.09 19.83 25.75
C GLU A 76 7.54 20.08 26.16
N VAL A 77 8.50 19.63 25.35
CA VAL A 77 9.93 19.95 25.53
C VAL A 77 10.14 21.46 25.50
N GLU A 78 9.60 22.18 24.51
CA GLU A 78 9.67 23.64 24.45
C GLU A 78 9.05 24.32 25.67
N ARG A 79 7.91 23.84 26.17
CA ARG A 79 7.27 24.37 27.38
C ARG A 79 8.12 24.15 28.63
N THR A 80 8.70 22.96 28.80
CA THR A 80 9.59 22.67 29.93
C THR A 80 10.88 23.47 29.86
N ALA A 81 11.42 23.71 28.67
CA ALA A 81 12.62 24.53 28.47
C ALA A 81 12.36 26.04 28.64
N ALA A 82 11.14 26.50 28.32
CA ALA A 82 10.73 27.91 28.43
C ALA A 82 10.19 28.29 29.82
N GLN A 83 9.88 27.34 30.70
CA GLN A 83 9.56 27.64 32.10
C GLN A 83 10.87 27.96 32.85
N PRO A 84 11.11 29.20 33.31
CA PRO A 84 12.15 29.44 34.29
C PRO A 84 11.79 28.71 35.60
N SER A 85 12.78 28.17 36.32
CA SER A 85 12.56 27.56 37.64
C SER A 85 11.91 28.61 38.56
N LEU A 86 10.59 28.51 38.72
CA LEU A 86 9.81 29.49 39.47
C LEU A 86 9.94 29.29 40.98
N PHE A 87 10.59 28.20 41.41
CA PHE A 87 10.79 27.85 42.80
C PHE A 87 12.09 27.03 42.97
N ASP A 88 13.21 27.73 43.19
CA ASP A 88 14.36 27.16 43.90
C ASP A 88 14.22 27.62 45.37
N PHE A 89 13.86 26.70 46.26
CA PHE A 89 13.75 26.92 47.72
C PHE A 89 14.85 26.19 48.47
#